data_AF-A0A9E3TUT7-F1
#
_entry.id   AF-A0A9E3TUT7-F1
#
_cell.length_a   1.000
_cell.length_b   1.000
_cell.length_c   1.000
_cell.angle_alpha   90.00
_cell.angle_beta   90.00
_cell.angle_gamma   90.00
#
_symmetry.space_group_name_H-M   'P 1'
#
loop_
_entity.id
_entity.type
_entity.pdbx_description
1 polymer ?
#
loop_
_entity_poly.entity_id
_entity_poly.type
_entity_poly.pdbx_seq_one_letter_code
_entity_poly.pdbx_strand_id
1 'polypeptide(L)'
;MIKQYFFIAMLSMIPAGIILYFLIQLGKGLLGMVSDRTLHKELDELAAHGEARRQAREALNQKRLDNGCTHEFDGALGGFPPDVCHKCGLARTKPNGPCDHVWRAGEGGAPNSRCEKCGRQYNPSKERGAYA
;
A
#
# COMPACT_ATOMS: atom_id res chain seq x y z
N MET A 1 37.31 44.87 47.35
CA MET A 1 36.12 44.90 46.46
C MET A 1 36.34 44.17 45.13
N ILE A 2 37.38 44.46 44.34
CA ILE A 2 37.65 43.78 43.04
C ILE A 2 37.67 42.23 43.12
N LYS A 3 38.25 41.65 44.18
CA LYS A 3 38.31 40.19 44.37
C LYS A 3 36.92 39.54 44.57
N GLN A 4 35.96 40.22 45.20
CA GLN A 4 34.62 39.66 45.42
C GLN A 4 33.81 39.57 44.12
N TYR A 5 33.89 40.59 43.26
CA TYR A 5 33.22 40.57 41.96
C TYR A 5 33.75 39.45 41.05
N PHE A 6 35.06 39.17 41.10
CA PHE A 6 35.66 38.06 40.36
C PHE A 6 35.10 36.70 40.80
N PHE A 7 35.00 36.46 42.11
CA PHE A 7 34.44 35.21 42.63
C PHE A 7 32.96 35.04 42.29
N ILE A 8 32.15 36.11 42.37
CA ILE A 8 30.73 36.07 42.00
C ILE A 8 30.57 35.81 40.50
N ALA A 9 31.36 36.48 39.66
CA ALA A 9 31.34 36.26 38.21
C ALA A 9 31.71 34.82 37.85
N MET A 10 32.78 34.27 38.44
CA MET A 10 33.19 32.89 38.22
C MET A 10 32.13 31.88 38.68
N LEU A 11 31.52 32.11 39.86
CA LEU A 11 30.46 31.25 40.39
C LEU A 11 29.20 31.28 39.50
N SER A 12 28.90 32.43 38.89
CA SER A 12 27.74 32.60 38.00
C SER A 12 27.91 31.94 36.62
N MET A 13 29.14 31.62 36.19
CA MET A 13 29.37 30.94 34.90
C MET A 13 28.82 29.51 34.89
N ILE A 14 28.84 28.82 36.03
CA ILE A 14 28.32 27.45 36.16
C ILE A 14 26.80 27.40 35.91
N PRO A 15 25.93 28.15 36.62
CA PRO A 15 24.51 28.16 36.33
C PRO A 15 24.20 28.73 34.95
N ALA A 16 24.96 29.73 34.46
CA ALA A 16 24.79 30.24 33.09
C ALA A 16 25.04 29.14 32.04
N GLY A 17 26.07 28.32 32.22
CA GLY A 17 26.37 27.18 31.34
C GLY A 17 25.27 26.12 31.37
N ILE A 18 24.72 25.82 32.55
CA ILE A 18 23.59 24.88 32.70
C ILE A 18 22.35 25.42 31.97
N ILE A 19 22.01 26.70 32.15
CA ILE A 19 20.89 27.33 31.46
C ILE A 19 21.09 27.27 29.94
N LEU A 20 22.28 27.61 29.45
CA LEU A 20 22.60 27.54 28.03
C LEU A 20 22.45 26.12 27.47
N TYR A 21 22.91 25.11 28.20
CA TYR A 21 22.74 23.71 27.82
C TYR A 21 21.26 23.33 27.68
N PHE A 22 20.42 23.70 28.65
CA PHE A 22 18.97 23.45 28.57
C PHE A 22 18.31 24.18 27.40
N LEU A 23 18.70 25.43 27.12
CA LEU A 23 18.19 26.18 25.97
C LEU A 23 18.54 25.50 24.64
N ILE A 24 19.75 24.97 24.51
CA ILE A 24 20.17 24.22 23.31
C ILE A 24 19.36 22.93 23.17
N GLN A 25 19.14 22.19 24.26
CA GLN A 25 18.34 20.96 24.22
C GLN A 25 16.87 21.24 23.90
N LEU A 26 16.30 22.31 24.44
CA LEU A 26 14.96 22.76 24.11
C LEU A 26 14.85 23.12 22.62
N GLY A 27 15.84 23.85 22.07
CA GLY A 27 15.91 24.18 20.65
C GLY A 27 15.94 22.94 19.76
N LYS A 28 16.75 21.93 20.10
CA LYS A 28 16.77 20.65 19.38
C LYS A 28 15.44 19.91 19.45
N GLY A 29 14.79 19.90 20.61
CA GLY A 29 13.46 19.29 20.78
C GLY A 29 12.38 19.97 19.93
N LEU A 30 12.38 21.31 19.90
CA LEU A 30 11.47 22.09 19.05
C LEU A 30 11.70 21.81 17.56
N LEU A 31 12.96 21.74 17.12
CA LEU A 31 13.29 21.37 15.74
C LEU A 31 12.82 19.95 15.40
N GLY A 32 12.98 18.99 16.32
CA GLY A 32 12.45 17.64 16.16
C GLY A 32 10.92 17.63 15.98
N MET A 33 10.20 18.38 16.82
CA MET A 33 8.74 18.49 16.73
C MET A 33 8.26 19.11 15.42
N VAL A 34 9.01 20.09 14.88
CA VAL A 34 8.70 20.67 13.56
C VAL A 34 8.94 19.65 12.45
N SER A 35 10.03 18.89 12.52
CA SER A 35 10.34 17.81 11.56
C SER A 35 9.31 16.68 11.60
N ASP A 36 8.83 16.29 12.78
CA ASP A 36 7.78 15.28 12.91
C ASP A 36 6.47 15.78 12.30
N ARG A 37 6.17 17.08 12.46
CA ARG A 37 4.98 17.69 11.86
C ARG A 37 5.05 17.72 10.33
N THR A 38 6.22 17.91 9.73
CA THR A 38 6.37 17.83 8.27
C THR A 38 6.22 16.39 7.80
N LEU A 39 6.82 15.43 8.52
CA LEU A 39 6.71 14.01 8.18
C LEU A 39 5.25 13.51 8.22
N HIS A 40 4.46 13.93 9.21
CA HIS A 40 3.05 13.58 9.25
C HIS A 40 2.25 14.12 8.06
N LYS A 41 2.53 15.36 7.62
CA LYS A 41 1.88 15.91 6.42
C LYS A 41 2.23 15.12 5.17
N GLU A 42 3.49 14.70 5.02
CA GLU A 42 3.92 13.88 3.88
C GLU A 42 3.26 12.50 3.90
N LEU A 43 3.11 11.89 5.08
CA LEU A 43 2.38 10.63 5.26
C LEU A 43 0.90 10.76 4.90
N ASP A 44 0.24 11.85 5.31
CA ASP A 44 -1.16 12.12 4.98
C ASP A 44 -1.34 12.31 3.47
N GLU A 45 -0.42 13.03 2.81
CA GLU A 45 -0.43 13.22 1.35
C GLU A 45 -0.23 11.89 0.60
N LEU A 46 0.71 11.06 1.05
CA LEU A 46 0.92 9.70 0.53
C LEU A 46 -0.31 8.81 0.70
N ALA A 47 -0.97 8.88 1.87
CA ALA A 47 -2.20 8.15 2.14
C ALA A 47 -3.33 8.60 1.20
N ALA A 48 -3.52 9.92 1.03
CA ALA A 48 -4.48 10.49 0.11
C ALA A 48 -4.23 10.06 -1.34
N HIS A 49 -2.97 10.06 -1.79
CA HIS A 49 -2.60 9.55 -3.12
C HIS A 49 -2.85 8.04 -3.26
N GLY A 50 -2.63 7.26 -2.19
CA GLY A 50 -2.92 5.83 -2.16
C GLY A 50 -4.42 5.55 -2.26
N GLU A 51 -5.25 6.29 -1.54
CA GLU A 51 -6.71 6.21 -1.59
C GLU A 51 -7.25 6.59 -2.95
N ALA A 52 -6.80 7.71 -3.52
CA ALA A 52 -7.19 8.13 -4.86
C ALA A 52 -6.87 7.05 -5.92
N ARG A 53 -5.71 6.38 -5.81
CA ARG A 53 -5.35 5.26 -6.70
C ARG A 53 -6.22 4.03 -6.49
N ARG A 54 -6.59 3.69 -5.25
CA ARG A 54 -7.51 2.58 -4.94
C ARG A 54 -8.89 2.84 -5.53
N GLN A 55 -9.45 4.02 -5.29
CA GLN A 55 -10.74 4.43 -5.83
C GLN A 55 -10.74 4.46 -7.36
N ALA A 56 -9.69 4.99 -7.99
CA ALA A 56 -9.56 4.98 -9.45
C ALA A 56 -9.52 3.55 -10.01
N ARG A 57 -8.81 2.62 -9.36
CA ARG A 57 -8.78 1.21 -9.75
C ARG A 57 -10.14 0.54 -9.57
N GLU A 58 -10.84 0.81 -8.48
CA GLU A 58 -12.18 0.28 -8.23
C GLU A 58 -13.18 0.78 -9.28
N ALA A 59 -13.17 2.07 -9.61
CA ALA A 59 -14.02 2.64 -10.65
C ALA A 59 -13.74 2.02 -12.03
N LEU A 60 -12.47 1.78 -12.37
CA LEU A 60 -12.10 1.07 -13.60
C LEU A 60 -12.57 -0.39 -13.60
N ASN A 61 -12.46 -1.08 -12.46
CA ASN A 61 -12.95 -2.46 -12.32
C ASN A 61 -14.48 -2.53 -12.45
N GLN A 62 -15.21 -1.59 -11.84
CA GLN A 62 -16.67 -1.53 -11.94
C GLN A 62 -17.13 -1.28 -13.38
N LYS A 63 -16.55 -0.30 -14.07
CA LYS A 63 -16.86 -0.03 -15.49
C LYS A 63 -16.63 -1.24 -16.39
N ARG A 64 -15.65 -2.06 -16.05
CA ARG A 64 -15.28 -3.27 -16.80
C ARG A 64 -16.23 -4.44 -16.54
N LEU A 65 -16.73 -4.55 -15.30
CA LEU A 65 -17.75 -5.51 -14.92
C LEU A 65 -19.15 -5.06 -15.37
N ASP A 66 -19.34 -3.81 -15.78
CA ASP A 66 -20.59 -3.34 -16.38
C ASP A 66 -20.74 -3.78 -17.86
N ASN A 67 -20.71 -5.08 -18.08
CA ASN A 67 -20.79 -5.73 -19.40
C ASN A 67 -22.12 -6.48 -19.61
N GLY A 68 -23.13 -6.21 -18.76
CA GLY A 68 -24.43 -6.88 -18.79
C GLY A 68 -24.45 -8.32 -18.26
N CYS A 69 -23.33 -8.85 -17.77
CA CYS A 69 -23.27 -10.17 -17.15
C CYS A 69 -23.69 -10.10 -15.67
N THR A 70 -24.56 -11.02 -15.23
CA THR A 70 -24.79 -11.28 -13.80
C THR A 70 -23.58 -12.05 -13.25
N HIS A 71 -22.56 -11.32 -12.80
CA HIS A 71 -21.32 -11.90 -12.33
C HIS A 71 -21.52 -12.83 -11.15
N GLU A 72 -20.81 -13.95 -11.20
CA GLU A 72 -20.82 -14.99 -10.18
C GLU A 72 -19.37 -15.38 -9.97
N PHE A 73 -18.79 -14.92 -8.87
CA PHE A 73 -17.38 -15.14 -8.50
C PHE A 73 -17.23 -16.26 -7.47
N ASP A 74 -18.34 -16.93 -7.11
CA ASP A 74 -18.36 -17.96 -6.08
C ASP A 74 -17.70 -19.25 -6.60
N GLY A 75 -16.50 -19.48 -6.09
CA GLY A 75 -15.81 -20.78 -6.12
C GLY A 75 -15.18 -21.13 -7.46
N ALA A 76 -14.00 -21.74 -7.42
CA ALA A 76 -13.26 -22.28 -8.56
C ALA A 76 -13.96 -23.52 -9.19
N LEU A 77 -15.25 -23.41 -9.51
CA LEU A 77 -16.01 -24.41 -10.23
C LEU A 77 -15.51 -24.47 -11.68
N GLY A 78 -15.31 -25.67 -12.22
CA GLY A 78 -15.03 -25.85 -13.65
C GLY A 78 -13.62 -25.49 -14.14
N GLY A 79 -12.64 -25.27 -13.26
CA GLY A 79 -11.25 -25.07 -13.68
C GLY A 79 -10.86 -23.64 -14.05
N PHE A 80 -11.63 -22.66 -13.57
CA PHE A 80 -11.28 -21.24 -13.64
C PHE A 80 -10.44 -20.80 -12.42
N PRO A 81 -9.62 -19.74 -12.56
CA PRO A 81 -8.90 -19.16 -11.44
C PRO A 81 -9.86 -18.61 -10.36
N PRO A 82 -9.38 -18.43 -9.11
CA PRO A 82 -10.19 -17.79 -8.07
C PRO A 82 -10.56 -16.36 -8.48
N ASP A 83 -11.71 -15.90 -7.98
CA ASP A 83 -12.26 -14.56 -8.26
C ASP A 83 -12.52 -14.28 -9.76
N VAL A 84 -12.64 -15.30 -10.60
CA VAL A 84 -13.04 -15.16 -12.01
C VAL A 84 -14.49 -15.58 -12.19
N CYS A 85 -15.25 -14.78 -12.93
CA CYS A 85 -16.62 -15.12 -13.26
C CYS A 85 -16.65 -16.21 -14.34
N HIS A 86 -17.31 -17.33 -14.06
CA HIS A 86 -17.44 -18.47 -15.00
C HIS A 86 -18.23 -18.15 -16.27
N LYS A 87 -19.09 -17.12 -16.22
CA LYS A 87 -19.97 -16.73 -17.34
C LYS A 87 -19.25 -15.85 -18.36
N CYS A 88 -18.57 -14.81 -17.88
CA CYS A 88 -17.90 -13.84 -18.76
C CYS A 88 -16.38 -13.98 -18.82
N GLY A 89 -15.77 -14.78 -17.94
CA GLY A 89 -14.33 -15.03 -17.92
C GLY A 89 -13.50 -13.90 -17.31
N LEU A 90 -14.12 -12.84 -16.80
CA LEU A 90 -13.42 -11.71 -16.19
C LEU A 90 -13.15 -11.95 -14.72
N ALA A 91 -11.94 -11.61 -14.26
CA ALA A 91 -11.63 -11.52 -12.83
C ALA A 91 -12.48 -10.45 -12.13
N ARG A 92 -12.64 -10.51 -10.81
CA ARG A 92 -13.29 -9.45 -10.01
C ARG A 92 -12.44 -8.19 -9.97
N THR A 93 -11.14 -8.36 -9.76
CA THR A 93 -10.14 -7.29 -9.76
C THR A 93 -9.26 -7.42 -10.99
N LYS A 94 -8.96 -6.30 -11.65
CA LYS A 94 -8.05 -6.30 -12.79
C LYS A 94 -6.65 -6.75 -12.34
N PRO A 95 -6.06 -7.77 -12.99
CA PRO A 95 -4.72 -8.24 -12.65
C PRO A 95 -3.66 -7.18 -12.94
N ASN A 96 -2.55 -7.22 -12.20
CA ASN A 96 -1.40 -6.36 -12.46
C ASN A 96 -0.76 -6.76 -13.80
N GLY A 97 -1.00 -5.97 -14.84
CA GLY A 97 -0.43 -6.18 -16.16
C GLY A 97 -1.25 -5.54 -17.28
N PRO A 98 -0.76 -5.61 -18.53
CA PRO A 98 -1.46 -5.05 -19.68
C PRO A 98 -2.68 -5.89 -20.10
N CYS A 99 -2.68 -7.19 -19.78
CA CYS A 99 -3.75 -8.11 -20.16
C CYS A 99 -4.80 -8.21 -19.05
N ASP A 100 -6.05 -7.93 -19.40
CA ASP A 100 -7.19 -7.99 -18.48
C ASP A 100 -7.77 -9.41 -18.27
N HIS A 101 -7.04 -10.43 -18.72
CA HIS A 101 -7.38 -11.85 -18.70
C HIS A 101 -8.88 -12.18 -18.86
N VAL A 102 -9.27 -12.53 -20.09
CA VAL A 102 -10.60 -13.11 -20.38
C VAL A 102 -10.45 -14.61 -20.43
N TRP A 103 -10.82 -15.30 -19.35
CA TRP A 103 -10.69 -16.74 -19.22
C TRP A 103 -11.83 -17.47 -19.93
N ARG A 104 -11.49 -18.50 -20.68
CA ARG A 104 -12.43 -19.46 -21.28
C ARG A 104 -12.12 -20.84 -20.73
N ALA A 105 -13.15 -21.69 -20.62
CA ALA A 105 -12.95 -23.10 -20.36
C ALA A 105 -12.05 -23.67 -21.46
N GLY A 106 -11.01 -24.40 -21.09
CA GLY A 106 -10.13 -25.04 -22.05
C GLY A 106 -10.73 -26.34 -22.59
N GLU A 107 -10.17 -26.82 -23.68
CA GLU A 107 -10.55 -28.09 -24.29
C GLU A 107 -9.75 -29.21 -23.62
N GLY A 108 -10.42 -30.16 -22.99
CA GLY A 108 -9.80 -31.31 -22.34
C GLY A 108 -10.71 -32.04 -21.37
N GLY A 109 -10.36 -33.29 -21.04
CA GLY A 109 -11.10 -34.09 -20.06
C GLY A 109 -10.88 -33.68 -18.60
N ALA A 110 -9.95 -32.77 -18.33
CA ALA A 110 -9.66 -32.24 -17.00
C ALA A 110 -10.03 -30.74 -16.94
N PRO A 111 -10.56 -30.24 -15.80
CA PRO A 111 -10.91 -28.83 -15.67
C PRO A 111 -9.69 -27.94 -15.86
N ASN A 112 -9.69 -27.12 -16.91
CA ASN A 112 -8.66 -26.13 -17.18
C ASN A 112 -9.30 -24.88 -17.79
N SER A 113 -8.59 -23.77 -17.75
CA SER A 113 -9.01 -22.54 -18.41
C SER A 113 -7.84 -21.86 -19.09
N ARG A 114 -8.14 -21.09 -20.14
CA ARG A 114 -7.16 -20.34 -20.91
C ARG A 114 -7.62 -18.92 -21.12
N CYS A 115 -6.71 -17.97 -20.96
CA CYS A 115 -6.94 -16.59 -21.32
C CYS A 115 -6.95 -16.45 -22.85
N GLU A 116 -8.05 -15.93 -23.39
CA GLU A 116 -8.23 -15.68 -24.83
C GLU A 116 -7.23 -14.64 -25.37
N LYS A 117 -6.89 -13.63 -24.56
CA LYS A 117 -6.05 -12.50 -24.98
C LYS A 117 -4.55 -12.77 -24.96
N CYS A 118 -4.06 -13.53 -23.99
CA CYS A 118 -2.61 -13.77 -23.84
C CYS A 118 -2.21 -15.25 -23.84
N GLY A 119 -3.18 -16.15 -24.01
CA GLY A 119 -2.92 -17.58 -24.11
C GLY A 119 -2.49 -18.28 -22.82
N ARG A 120 -2.37 -17.56 -21.68
CA ARG A 120 -2.03 -18.13 -20.36
C ARG A 120 -3.05 -19.21 -19.99
N GLN A 121 -2.57 -20.34 -19.49
CA GLN A 121 -3.41 -21.46 -19.04
C GLN A 121 -3.40 -21.52 -17.52
N TYR A 122 -4.54 -21.86 -16.93
CA TYR A 122 -4.71 -22.14 -15.51
C TYR A 122 -5.21 -23.57 -15.37
N ASN A 123 -4.55 -24.34 -14.50
CA ASN A 123 -4.94 -25.69 -14.19
C ASN A 123 -4.98 -25.86 -12.66
N PRO A 124 -6.17 -26.02 -12.06
CA PRO A 124 -6.31 -26.15 -10.61
C PRO A 124 -5.59 -27.38 -10.05
N SER A 125 -5.42 -28.47 -10.82
CA SER A 125 -4.71 -29.65 -10.31
C SER A 125 -3.21 -29.44 -10.18
N LYS A 126 -2.62 -28.59 -11.04
CA LYS A 126 -1.21 -28.18 -10.93
C LYS A 126 -1.00 -27.11 -9.87
N GLU A 127 -1.94 -26.17 -9.74
CA GLU A 127 -1.78 -25.03 -8.82
C GLU A 127 -2.20 -25.33 -7.37
N ARG A 128 -3.12 -26.28 -7.13
CA ARG A 128 -3.43 -26.74 -5.76
C ARG A 128 -2.27 -27.49 -5.10
N GLY A 129 -1.35 -28.06 -5.88
CA GLY A 129 -0.14 -28.70 -5.36
C GLY A 129 0.96 -27.74 -4.92
N ALA A 130 0.82 -26.43 -5.14
CA ALA A 130 1.80 -25.41 -4.73
C ALA A 130 1.54 -24.83 -3.33
N TYR A 131 0.43 -25.23 -2.68
CA TYR A 131 0.02 -24.81 -1.34
C TYR A 131 -0.29 -26.00 -0.42
N ALA A 132 0.26 -27.17 -0.71
CA ALA A 132 0.21 -28.36 0.14
C ALA A 132 1.54 -28.53 0.88
#